data_AF-A0A6M4SP17-F1
#
_entry.id   AF-A0A6M4SP17-F1
#
_cell.length_a   1.000
_cell.length_b   1.000
_cell.length_c   1.000
_cell.angle_alpha   90.00
_cell.angle_beta   90.00
_cell.angle_gamma   90.00
#
_symmetry.space_group_name_H-M   'P 1'
#
loop_
_entity.id
_entity.type
_entity.pdbx_description
1 polymer ?
#
loop_
_entity_poly.entity_id
_entity_poly.type
_entity_poly.pdbx_seq_one_letter_code
_entity_poly.pdbx_strand_id
1 'polypeptide(L)'
;MFSFLNLNTVGLCPRFFVSIADTPQPWQTGFQDPATATMQGIIDLHHDIVFFMIVILTIVSWFCLRIISRFHYTTQAKPERINHNTNLELFWSIIPSLIVLSIALPSLTLIYSMDDRVQRPGLTVKIIGRQWYWSYEMRDHFVNKTKVDMDSLINLMDYPVRDRI
;
A
#
# COMPACT_ATOMS: atom_id res chain seq x y z
N MET A 1 -33.32 0.73 23.53
CA MET A 1 -34.05 1.28 24.69
C MET A 1 -33.01 1.87 25.64
N PHE A 2 -32.48 3.04 25.26
CA PHE A 2 -32.64 4.30 26.00
C PHE A 2 -32.32 4.18 27.50
N SER A 3 -31.17 4.71 27.90
CA SER A 3 -31.19 5.77 28.90
C SER A 3 -30.05 6.75 28.65
N PHE A 4 -30.39 8.01 28.85
CA PHE A 4 -29.69 9.21 28.46
C PHE A 4 -28.46 9.53 29.31
N LEU A 5 -27.58 10.32 28.69
CA LEU A 5 -26.66 11.30 29.27
C LEU A 5 -26.93 11.69 30.74
N ASN A 6 -25.88 11.64 31.56
CA ASN A 6 -25.67 12.68 32.57
C ASN A 6 -24.29 13.32 32.36
N LEU A 7 -24.35 14.59 31.99
CA LEU A 7 -23.24 15.50 31.77
C LEU A 7 -22.94 16.15 33.13
N ASN A 8 -21.76 15.91 33.73
CA ASN A 8 -21.03 16.84 34.61
C ASN A 8 -19.84 16.16 35.31
N THR A 9 -18.63 16.35 34.75
CA THR A 9 -17.46 16.86 35.48
C THR A 9 -16.42 17.32 34.46
N VAL A 10 -16.40 18.62 34.23
CA VAL A 10 -15.30 19.34 33.58
C VAL A 10 -14.05 19.15 34.44
N GLY A 11 -12.97 18.60 33.86
CA GLY A 11 -11.72 18.46 34.60
C GLY A 11 -10.67 17.59 33.91
N LEU A 12 -10.01 18.18 32.90
CA LEU A 12 -8.60 17.90 32.57
C LEU A 12 -8.23 16.44 32.29
N CYS A 13 -8.73 15.88 31.18
CA CYS A 13 -7.93 14.91 30.44
C CYS A 13 -7.50 15.60 29.14
N PRO A 14 -6.19 15.78 28.88
CA PRO A 14 -5.75 16.50 27.70
C PRO A 14 -6.25 15.72 26.50
N ARG A 15 -7.11 16.37 25.73
CA ARG A 15 -7.42 16.14 24.32
C ARG A 15 -6.59 14.97 23.79
N PHE A 16 -7.19 13.78 23.74
CA PHE A 16 -6.61 12.65 23.03
C PHE A 16 -6.04 13.23 21.74
N PHE A 17 -4.72 13.12 21.56
CA PHE A 17 -4.13 13.25 20.25
C PHE A 17 -4.84 12.17 19.44
N VAL A 18 -5.94 12.53 18.77
CA VAL A 18 -6.42 11.77 17.64
C VAL A 18 -5.27 11.86 16.67
N SER A 19 -4.47 10.81 16.62
CA SER A 19 -3.49 10.64 15.57
C SER A 19 -4.28 10.64 14.27
N ILE A 20 -4.17 11.71 13.49
CA ILE A 20 -4.68 11.77 12.12
C ILE A 20 -3.79 10.92 11.19
N ALA A 21 -2.69 10.36 11.72
CA ALA A 21 -1.89 9.37 11.02
C ALA A 21 -2.52 7.98 11.19
N ASP A 22 -2.57 7.25 10.08
CA ASP A 22 -2.98 5.86 10.06
C ASP A 22 -2.06 5.03 10.99
N THR A 23 -2.67 4.13 11.76
CA THR A 23 -1.98 3.35 12.80
C THR A 23 -2.43 1.90 12.76
N PRO A 24 -1.53 0.95 13.09
CA PRO A 24 -1.92 -0.45 13.22
C PRO A 24 -3.02 -0.62 14.25
N GLN A 25 -4.11 -1.29 13.87
CA GLN A 25 -5.21 -1.60 14.78
C GLN A 25 -5.01 -2.99 15.42
N PRO A 26 -5.42 -3.18 16.68
CA PRO A 26 -5.34 -4.50 17.32
C PRO A 26 -6.18 -5.52 16.54
N TRP A 27 -5.61 -6.71 16.29
CA TRP A 27 -6.22 -7.81 15.52
C TRP A 27 -6.43 -7.55 14.01
N GLN A 28 -5.82 -6.51 13.45
CA GLN A 28 -5.84 -6.27 12.00
C GLN A 28 -4.99 -7.32 11.27
N THR A 29 -5.56 -7.95 10.24
CA THR A 29 -4.89 -9.01 9.45
C THR A 29 -4.52 -8.55 8.04
N GLY A 30 -5.01 -7.39 7.59
CA GLY A 30 -4.78 -6.83 6.26
C GLY A 30 -3.88 -5.59 6.27
N PHE A 31 -3.84 -4.89 5.13
CA PHE A 31 -3.14 -3.62 5.00
C PHE A 31 -3.82 -2.49 5.77
N GLN A 32 -3.05 -1.44 6.04
CA GLN A 32 -3.52 -0.12 6.47
C GLN A 32 -4.25 0.60 5.33
N ASP A 33 -4.95 1.68 5.66
CA ASP A 33 -5.71 2.46 4.69
C ASP A 33 -4.73 3.16 3.71
N PRO A 34 -4.99 3.09 2.39
CA PRO A 34 -4.08 3.63 1.40
C PRO A 34 -4.09 5.16 1.41
N ALA A 35 -2.96 5.77 1.77
CA ALA A 35 -2.77 7.22 1.70
C ALA A 35 -2.27 7.73 0.33
N THR A 36 -1.93 6.84 -0.60
CA THR A 36 -1.39 7.18 -1.92
C THR A 36 -1.99 6.30 -3.02
N ALA A 37 -2.07 6.83 -4.25
CA ALA A 37 -2.53 6.06 -5.42
C ALA A 37 -1.66 4.82 -5.68
N THR A 38 -0.36 4.91 -5.37
CA THR A 38 0.57 3.78 -5.46
C THR A 38 0.20 2.67 -4.47
N MET A 39 -0.13 3.02 -3.23
CA MET A 39 -0.56 2.04 -2.22
C MET A 39 -1.89 1.38 -2.62
N GLN A 40 -2.83 2.14 -3.20
CA GLN A 40 -4.07 1.56 -3.74
C GLN A 40 -3.76 0.49 -4.79
N GLY A 41 -2.88 0.78 -5.75
CA GLY A 41 -2.48 -0.18 -6.77
C GLY A 41 -1.79 -1.44 -6.21
N ILE A 42 -1.01 -1.31 -5.13
CA ILE A 42 -0.43 -2.47 -4.42
C ILE A 42 -1.54 -3.33 -3.78
N ILE A 43 -2.52 -2.70 -3.14
CA ILE A 43 -3.64 -3.40 -2.51
C ILE A 43 -4.48 -4.14 -3.56
N ASP A 44 -4.76 -3.51 -4.71
CA ASP A 44 -5.52 -4.12 -5.80
C ASP A 44 -4.77 -5.35 -6.36
N LEU A 45 -3.47 -5.20 -6.66
CA LEU A 45 -2.63 -6.32 -7.12
C LEU A 45 -2.56 -7.46 -6.09
N HIS A 46 -2.46 -7.13 -4.80
CA HIS A 46 -2.47 -8.14 -3.75
C HIS A 46 -3.78 -8.92 -3.72
N HIS A 47 -4.94 -8.26 -3.84
CA HIS A 47 -6.22 -8.95 -3.88
C HIS A 47 -6.33 -9.91 -5.08
N ASP A 48 -5.85 -9.50 -6.27
CA ASP A 48 -5.81 -10.35 -7.44
C ASP A 48 -4.95 -11.60 -7.23
N ILE A 49 -3.74 -11.43 -6.65
CA ILE A 49 -2.84 -12.54 -6.35
C ILE A 49 -3.47 -13.50 -5.32
N VAL A 50 -4.03 -12.96 -4.23
CA VAL A 50 -4.66 -13.77 -3.19
C VAL A 50 -5.88 -14.52 -3.73
N PHE A 51 -6.65 -13.91 -4.63
CA PHE A 51 -7.76 -14.58 -5.30
C PHE A 51 -7.29 -15.83 -6.07
N PHE A 52 -6.28 -15.70 -6.93
CA PHE A 52 -5.72 -16.86 -7.65
C PHE A 52 -5.14 -17.91 -6.70
N MET A 53 -4.47 -17.49 -5.62
CA MET A 53 -3.90 -18.39 -4.63
C MET A 53 -4.98 -19.22 -3.91
N ILE A 54 -6.09 -18.60 -3.51
CA ILE A 54 -7.22 -19.31 -2.87
C ILE A 54 -7.88 -20.28 -3.84
N VAL A 55 -8.06 -19.89 -5.11
CA VAL A 55 -8.62 -20.77 -6.15
C VAL A 55 -7.73 -22.01 -6.35
N ILE A 56 -6.41 -21.83 -6.47
CA ILE A 56 -5.49 -22.96 -6.65
C ILE A 56 -5.51 -23.86 -5.40
N LEU A 57 -5.44 -23.27 -4.21
CA LEU A 57 -5.45 -24.01 -2.95
C LEU A 57 -6.71 -24.86 -2.78
N THR A 58 -7.89 -24.31 -3.10
CA THR A 58 -9.16 -25.03 -2.99
C THR A 58 -9.26 -26.17 -3.99
N ILE A 59 -8.83 -25.97 -5.24
CA ILE A 59 -8.79 -27.03 -6.28
C ILE A 59 -7.86 -28.17 -5.87
N VAL A 60 -6.64 -27.86 -5.42
CA VAL A 60 -5.65 -28.86 -5.01
C VAL A 60 -6.13 -29.61 -3.77
N SER A 61 -6.67 -28.89 -2.77
CA SER A 61 -7.23 -29.50 -1.55
C SER A 61 -8.38 -30.45 -1.89
N TRP A 62 -9.29 -30.04 -2.77
CA TRP A 62 -10.37 -30.89 -3.25
C TRP A 62 -9.83 -32.13 -3.97
N PHE A 63 -8.84 -31.99 -4.85
CA PHE A 63 -8.24 -33.11 -5.56
C PHE A 63 -7.60 -34.12 -4.61
N CYS A 64 -6.86 -33.65 -3.60
CA CYS A 64 -6.29 -34.51 -2.55
C CYS A 64 -7.39 -35.29 -1.80
N LEU A 65 -8.46 -34.62 -1.36
CA LEU A 65 -9.58 -35.28 -0.69
C LEU A 65 -10.28 -36.31 -1.58
N ARG A 66 -10.42 -36.01 -2.88
CA ARG A 66 -11.01 -36.94 -3.86
C ARG A 66 -10.13 -38.17 -4.06
N ILE A 67 -8.81 -38.01 -4.16
CA ILE A 67 -7.88 -39.14 -4.27
C ILE A 67 -8.01 -40.03 -3.03
N ILE A 68 -7.95 -39.46 -1.82
CA ILE A 68 -8.03 -40.22 -0.56
C ILE A 68 -9.35 -40.99 -0.48
N SER A 69 -10.48 -40.34 -0.77
CA SER A 69 -11.80 -40.99 -0.70
C SER A 69 -12.02 -42.07 -1.76
N ARG A 70 -11.53 -41.86 -2.99
CA ARG A 70 -11.80 -42.75 -4.13
C ARG A 70 -10.87 -43.96 -4.16
N PHE A 71 -9.59 -43.76 -3.84
CA PHE A 71 -8.55 -44.80 -3.87
C PHE A 71 -8.30 -45.42 -2.48
N HIS A 72 -9.26 -45.30 -1.56
CA HIS A 72 -9.21 -46.00 -0.29
C HIS A 72 -9.25 -47.53 -0.54
N TYR A 73 -8.54 -48.31 0.28
CA TYR A 73 -8.46 -49.78 0.11
C TYR A 73 -9.84 -50.46 0.13
N THR A 74 -10.81 -49.85 0.82
CA THR A 74 -12.19 -50.32 0.89
C THR A 74 -12.95 -50.14 -0.42
N THR A 75 -12.66 -49.09 -1.19
CA THR A 75 -13.34 -48.76 -2.45
C THR A 75 -12.62 -49.31 -3.68
N GLN A 76 -11.29 -49.42 -3.65
CA GLN A 76 -10.49 -49.95 -4.76
C GLN A 76 -9.33 -50.82 -4.25
N ALA A 77 -9.54 -52.13 -4.20
CA ALA A 77 -8.57 -53.09 -3.67
C ALA A 77 -7.40 -53.39 -4.62
N LYS A 78 -7.55 -53.14 -5.92
CA LYS A 78 -6.49 -53.35 -6.94
C LYS A 78 -6.12 -52.02 -7.59
N PRO A 79 -4.84 -51.59 -7.53
CA PRO A 79 -4.39 -50.36 -8.16
C PRO A 79 -4.29 -50.52 -9.68
N GLU A 80 -4.67 -49.47 -10.41
CA GLU A 80 -4.46 -49.38 -11.85
C GLU A 80 -2.98 -49.06 -12.14
N ARG A 81 -2.42 -49.63 -13.21
CA ARG A 81 -1.01 -49.48 -13.59
C ARG A 81 -0.87 -48.58 -14.82
N ILE A 82 -1.06 -47.28 -14.62
CA ILE A 82 -0.85 -46.25 -15.65
C ILE A 82 0.37 -45.43 -15.22
N ASN A 83 1.40 -45.38 -16.06
CA ASN A 83 2.69 -44.77 -15.70
C ASN A 83 3.01 -43.47 -16.44
N HIS A 84 2.36 -43.18 -17.57
CA HIS A 84 2.64 -41.99 -18.36
C HIS A 84 1.40 -41.55 -19.14
N ASN A 85 1.17 -40.25 -19.18
CA ASN A 85 0.15 -39.64 -20.01
C ASN A 85 0.60 -38.24 -20.45
N THR A 86 1.28 -38.17 -21.59
CA THR A 86 1.83 -36.94 -22.16
C THR A 86 0.77 -35.85 -22.37
N ASN A 87 -0.47 -36.22 -22.68
CA ASN A 87 -1.54 -35.24 -22.85
C ASN A 87 -1.87 -34.55 -21.53
N LEU A 88 -1.96 -35.31 -20.43
CA LEU A 88 -2.21 -34.75 -19.10
C LEU A 88 -1.04 -33.81 -18.72
N GLU A 89 0.20 -34.26 -18.98
CA GLU A 89 1.44 -33.51 -18.70
C GLU A 89 1.45 -32.13 -19.35
N LEU A 90 1.03 -32.08 -20.61
CA LEU A 90 0.91 -30.84 -21.36
C LEU A 90 -0.16 -29.92 -20.78
N PHE A 91 -1.35 -30.44 -20.47
CA PHE A 91 -2.46 -29.65 -19.93
C PHE A 91 -2.11 -28.98 -18.60
N TRP A 92 -1.58 -29.73 -17.64
CA TRP A 92 -1.24 -29.15 -16.34
C TRP A 92 0.00 -28.26 -16.37
N SER A 93 0.80 -28.27 -17.44
CA SER A 93 1.96 -27.37 -17.57
C SER A 93 1.55 -26.04 -18.20
N ILE A 94 0.63 -26.06 -19.17
CA ILE A 94 0.12 -24.86 -19.84
C ILE A 94 -0.77 -24.04 -18.90
N ILE A 95 -1.68 -24.68 -18.15
CA ILE A 95 -2.64 -23.99 -17.28
C ILE A 95 -1.94 -23.07 -16.24
N PRO A 96 -0.95 -23.55 -15.45
CA PRO A 96 -0.23 -22.70 -14.50
C PRO A 96 0.58 -21.59 -15.17
N SER A 97 1.17 -21.86 -16.34
CA SER A 97 1.92 -20.86 -17.10
C SER A 97 1.03 -19.67 -17.50
N LEU A 98 -0.19 -19.95 -17.97
CA LEU A 98 -1.17 -18.92 -18.31
C LEU A 98 -1.61 -18.11 -17.07
N ILE A 99 -1.83 -18.75 -15.92
CA ILE A 99 -2.19 -18.07 -14.67
C ILE A 99 -1.08 -17.10 -14.26
N VAL A 100 0.19 -17.53 -14.30
CA VAL A 100 1.33 -16.67 -13.96
C VAL A 100 1.42 -15.49 -14.92
N LEU A 101 1.21 -15.70 -16.22
CA LEU A 101 1.21 -14.63 -17.21
C LEU A 101 0.10 -13.59 -16.92
N SER A 102 -1.09 -14.03 -16.54
CA SER A 102 -2.20 -13.13 -16.17
C SER A 102 -1.87 -12.25 -14.96
N ILE A 103 -1.09 -12.75 -13.99
CA ILE A 103 -0.64 -11.97 -12.82
C ILE A 103 0.52 -11.03 -13.19
N ALA A 104 1.40 -11.45 -14.11
CA ALA A 104 2.56 -10.67 -14.49
C ALA A 104 2.19 -9.35 -15.20
N LEU A 105 1.15 -9.33 -16.02
CA LEU A 105 0.71 -8.13 -16.75
C LEU A 105 0.35 -6.95 -15.84
N PRO A 106 -0.59 -7.06 -14.88
CA PRO A 106 -0.92 -5.96 -13.98
C PRO A 106 0.27 -5.58 -13.09
N SER A 107 1.10 -6.54 -12.69
CA SER A 107 2.32 -6.28 -11.92
C SER A 107 3.31 -5.39 -12.67
N LEU A 108 3.52 -5.62 -13.97
CA LEU A 108 4.41 -4.80 -14.79
C LEU A 108 3.84 -3.40 -14.96
N THR A 109 2.55 -3.27 -15.30
CA THR A 109 1.90 -1.95 -15.41
C THR A 109 2.04 -1.14 -14.14
N LEU A 110 1.89 -1.78 -12.96
CA LEU A 110 2.04 -1.12 -11.68
C LEU A 110 3.46 -0.58 -11.47
N ILE A 111 4.50 -1.40 -11.70
CA ILE A 111 5.90 -0.97 -11.52
C ILE A 111 6.26 0.21 -12.43
N TYR A 112 5.86 0.17 -13.71
CA TYR A 112 6.11 1.30 -14.61
C TYR A 112 5.37 2.58 -14.17
N SER A 113 4.14 2.45 -13.68
CA SER A 113 3.38 3.59 -13.18
C SER A 113 3.98 4.26 -11.93
N MET A 114 4.77 3.51 -11.16
CA MET A 114 5.48 4.03 -9.98
C MET A 114 6.73 4.82 -10.37
N ASP A 115 7.46 4.38 -11.39
CA ASP A 115 8.69 5.02 -11.86
C ASP A 115 8.39 6.39 -12.52
N ASP A 116 7.31 6.48 -13.29
CA ASP A 116 6.91 7.71 -14.00
C ASP A 116 6.60 8.92 -13.08
N ARG A 117 6.34 8.69 -11.78
CA ARG A 117 5.92 9.75 -10.84
C ARG A 117 7.04 10.69 -10.40
N VAL A 118 8.29 10.43 -10.78
CA VAL A 118 9.48 11.15 -10.26
C VAL A 118 9.83 12.42 -11.05
N GLN A 119 9.22 12.65 -12.23
CA GLN A 119 9.70 13.70 -13.15
C GLN A 119 9.57 15.15 -12.64
N ARG A 120 8.59 15.47 -11.78
CA ARG A 120 8.40 16.83 -11.21
C ARG A 120 7.89 16.77 -9.76
N PRO A 121 8.78 16.67 -8.76
CA PRO A 121 8.37 16.64 -7.35
C PRO A 121 7.90 18.01 -6.87
N GLY A 122 6.80 18.04 -6.11
CA GLY A 122 6.29 19.26 -5.47
C GLY A 122 7.00 19.63 -4.16
N LEU A 123 7.78 18.70 -3.60
CA LEU A 123 8.62 18.87 -2.41
C LEU A 123 9.77 17.86 -2.49
N THR A 124 11.01 18.30 -2.23
CA THR A 124 12.17 17.41 -2.12
C THR A 124 12.67 17.36 -0.69
N VAL A 125 12.56 16.19 -0.05
CA VAL A 125 13.11 15.92 1.28
C VAL A 125 14.24 14.90 1.15
N LYS A 126 15.44 15.29 1.58
CA LYS A 126 16.57 14.38 1.69
C LYS A 126 16.53 13.70 3.06
N ILE A 127 16.49 12.38 3.05
CA ILE A 127 16.43 11.54 4.25
C ILE A 127 17.80 10.89 4.43
N ILE A 128 18.44 11.08 5.59
CA ILE A 128 19.75 10.51 5.95
C ILE A 128 19.54 9.51 7.09
N GLY A 129 19.77 8.22 6.81
CA GLY A 129 19.79 7.18 7.84
C GLY A 129 21.10 7.21 8.63
N ARG A 130 21.02 7.41 9.94
CA ARG A 130 22.13 7.30 10.88
C ARG A 130 21.90 6.09 11.80
N GLN A 131 22.90 5.71 12.57
CA GLN A 131 22.75 4.61 13.52
C GLN A 131 21.61 4.92 14.52
N TRP A 132 20.52 4.15 14.44
CA TRP A 132 19.29 4.24 15.24
C TRP A 132 18.37 5.45 15.06
N TYR A 133 18.65 6.37 14.12
CA TYR A 133 17.73 7.49 13.86
C TYR A 133 17.86 8.04 12.44
N TRP A 134 16.90 8.88 12.06
CA TRP A 134 16.82 9.50 10.75
C TRP A 134 16.98 11.01 10.88
N SER A 135 17.71 11.62 9.94
CA SER A 135 17.84 13.08 9.81
C SER A 135 17.23 13.52 8.48
N TYR A 136 16.49 14.62 8.51
CA TYR A 136 15.76 15.14 7.35
C TYR A 136 16.31 16.51 6.96
N GLU A 137 16.66 16.68 5.69
CA GLU A 137 17.13 17.95 5.11
C GLU A 137 16.15 18.37 4.00
N MET A 138 15.59 19.57 4.10
CA MET A 138 14.75 20.16 3.06
C MET A 138 15.56 21.24 2.34
N ARG A 139 15.86 21.02 1.06
CA ARG A 139 16.51 22.03 0.20
C ARG A 139 15.40 22.73 -0.57
N ASP A 140 15.15 23.99 -0.25
CA ASP A 140 14.43 24.97 -1.08
C ASP A 140 12.91 24.81 -1.30
N HIS A 141 12.10 25.05 -0.25
CA HIS A 141 10.68 25.42 -0.44
C HIS A 141 10.21 26.67 0.33
N PHE A 142 11.09 27.35 1.07
CA PHE A 142 10.76 28.59 1.78
C PHE A 142 11.25 29.88 1.11
N VAL A 143 11.86 29.79 -0.08
CA VAL A 143 12.33 30.97 -0.83
C VAL A 143 11.47 31.11 -2.09
N ASN A 144 10.70 32.21 -2.15
CA ASN A 144 9.88 32.70 -3.28
C ASN A 144 8.34 32.50 -3.23
N LYS A 145 7.70 32.80 -2.10
CA LYS A 145 6.40 33.52 -2.14
C LYS A 145 6.39 34.87 -1.42
N THR A 146 7.46 35.21 -0.72
CA THR A 146 7.65 36.51 -0.05
C THR A 146 9.05 37.04 -0.30
N LYS A 147 9.55 36.97 -1.55
CA LYS A 147 10.59 37.93 -1.94
C LYS A 147 9.88 39.27 -2.17
N VAL A 148 9.36 39.84 -1.08
CA VAL A 148 9.26 41.29 -1.00
C VAL A 148 10.70 41.72 -1.05
N ASP A 149 11.06 42.31 -2.17
CA ASP A 149 12.39 42.82 -2.44
C ASP A 149 12.77 43.75 -1.29
N MET A 150 13.67 43.30 -0.40
CA MET A 150 14.08 44.09 0.77
C MET A 150 14.73 45.41 0.32
N ASP A 151 15.28 45.43 -0.89
CA ASP A 151 15.83 46.62 -1.55
C ASP A 151 14.74 47.65 -1.91
N SER A 152 13.52 47.19 -2.24
CA SER A 152 12.35 48.06 -2.45
C SER A 152 11.80 48.66 -1.14
N LEU A 153 11.90 47.94 -0.02
CA LEU A 153 11.47 48.44 1.30
C LEU A 153 12.45 49.44 1.89
N ILE A 154 13.75 49.29 1.61
CA ILE A 154 14.77 50.26 2.02
C ILE A 154 14.57 51.59 1.29
N ASN A 155 14.27 51.58 -0.01
CA ASN A 155 13.95 52.80 -0.77
C ASN A 155 12.64 53.49 -0.32
N LEU A 156 11.69 52.76 0.25
CA LEU A 156 10.46 53.34 0.81
C LEU A 156 10.63 53.89 2.23
N MET A 157 11.65 53.43 2.98
CA MET A 157 11.99 53.98 4.30
C MET A 157 12.98 55.15 4.23
N ASP A 158 13.61 55.39 3.08
CA ASP A 158 14.54 56.51 2.86
C ASP A 158 13.84 57.77 2.30
N TYR A 159 12.52 57.88 2.41
CA TYR A 159 11.82 59.12 2.08
C TYR A 159 12.23 60.22 3.08
N PRO A 160 12.89 61.29 2.63
CA PRO A 160 13.23 62.39 3.53
C PRO A 160 11.92 63.02 3.99
N VAL A 161 11.64 62.97 5.30
CA VAL A 161 10.65 63.82 5.95
C VAL A 161 11.11 65.26 5.72
N ARG A 162 10.72 65.84 4.58
CA ARG A 162 10.94 67.24 4.28
C ARG A 162 9.86 68.01 5.02
N ASP A 163 10.33 68.75 6.01
CA ASP A 163 9.58 69.69 6.84
C ASP A 163 8.57 70.49 6.00
N ARG A 164 7.30 70.37 6.37
CA ARG A 164 6.29 71.34 5.98
C ARG A 164 5.86 72.08 7.24
N ILE A 165 6.44 73.26 7.40
CA ILE A 165 5.90 74.39 8.17
C ILE A 165 4.51 74.74 7.61
#